data_AF-A0A1G3C2T3-F1
#
_entry.id   AF-A0A1G3C2T3-F1
#
_cell.length_a   1.000
_cell.length_b   1.000
_cell.length_c   1.000
_cell.angle_alpha   90.00
_cell.angle_beta   90.00
_cell.angle_gamma   90.00
#
_symmetry.space_group_name_H-M   'P 1'
#
loop_
_entity.id
_entity.type
_entity.pdbx_description
1 polymer ?
#
loop_
_entity_poly.entity_id
_entity_poly.type
_entity_poly.pdbx_seq_one_letter_code
_entity_poly.pdbx_strand_id
1 'polypeptide(L)'
;MSIITDYLEDLENYLNEIPYRLATKVHVENRGDVALLLKGEIVFVDESELHIKEYFISIPVLQKLAYSYHYQDNNKKLIFRFDNAEHYPDVKTNPHHKHIKSQILPSKDMSLKAVINEVLNMVGKSE
;
A
#
# COMPACT_ATOMS: atom_id res chain seq x y z
N MET A 1 20.37 -13.64 -6.59
CA MET A 1 19.44 -12.91 -5.71
C MET A 1 18.04 -13.38 -6.08
N SER A 2 17.14 -13.62 -5.13
CA SER A 2 15.79 -14.09 -5.48
C SER A 2 14.88 -12.91 -5.82
N ILE A 3 13.82 -13.15 -6.58
CA ILE A 3 12.88 -12.09 -7.00
C ILE A 3 12.25 -11.35 -5.80
N ILE A 4 12.12 -12.04 -4.65
CA ILE A 4 11.66 -11.43 -3.40
C ILE A 4 12.72 -10.48 -2.84
N THR A 5 14.00 -10.87 -2.85
CA THR A 5 15.08 -9.99 -2.40
C THR A 5 15.19 -8.75 -3.27
N ASP A 6 15.14 -8.90 -4.59
CA ASP A 6 15.18 -7.78 -5.54
C ASP A 6 14.02 -6.80 -5.29
N TYR A 7 12.80 -7.34 -5.08
CA TYR A 7 11.62 -6.52 -4.72
C TYR A 7 11.82 -5.73 -3.42
N LEU A 8 12.41 -6.36 -2.40
CA LEU A 8 12.62 -5.71 -1.10
C LEU A 8 13.68 -4.61 -1.16
N GLU A 9 14.74 -4.81 -1.94
CA GLU A 9 15.77 -3.79 -2.18
C GLU A 9 15.20 -2.60 -2.95
N ASP A 10 14.47 -2.84 -4.03
CA ASP A 10 13.77 -1.79 -4.79
C ASP A 10 12.77 -1.02 -3.91
N LEU A 11 12.05 -1.73 -3.05
CA LEU A 11 11.11 -1.12 -2.10
C LEU A 11 11.84 -0.24 -1.08
N GLU A 12 12.91 -0.73 -0.47
CA GLU A 12 13.69 0.03 0.52
C GLU A 12 14.27 1.31 -0.10
N ASN A 13 14.85 1.22 -1.29
CA ASN A 13 15.35 2.37 -2.04
C ASN A 13 14.24 3.37 -2.32
N TYR A 14 13.10 2.91 -2.83
CA TYR A 14 11.95 3.79 -3.11
C TYR A 14 11.41 4.45 -1.84
N LEU A 15 11.28 3.73 -0.73
CA LEU A 15 10.79 4.28 0.55
C LEU A 15 11.72 5.36 1.11
N ASN A 16 13.03 5.24 0.88
CA ASN A 16 14.01 6.22 1.33
C ASN A 16 13.98 7.54 0.56
N GLU A 17 13.44 7.54 -0.66
CA GLU A 17 13.32 8.71 -1.53
C GLU A 17 11.99 9.46 -1.39
N ILE A 18 11.07 8.98 -0.54
CA ILE A 18 9.74 9.60 -0.39
C ILE A 18 9.86 10.98 0.27
N PRO A 19 9.43 12.07 -0.40
CA PRO A 19 9.39 13.39 0.19
C PRO A 19 8.30 13.50 1.27
N TYR A 20 8.42 14.49 2.16
CA TYR A 20 7.45 14.75 3.25
C TYR A 20 7.25 13.60 4.25
N ARG A 21 8.15 12.60 4.25
CA ARG A 21 8.15 11.47 5.18
C ARG A 21 8.85 11.85 6.48
N LEU A 22 8.18 11.64 7.62
CA LEU A 22 8.77 11.74 8.95
C LEU A 22 9.36 10.42 9.44
N ALA A 23 8.63 9.32 9.21
CA ALA A 23 9.02 8.01 9.67
C ALA A 23 8.54 6.91 8.73
N THR A 24 9.24 5.78 8.74
CA THR A 24 8.82 4.56 8.05
C THR A 24 9.15 3.37 8.92
N LYS A 25 8.17 2.49 9.09
CA LYS A 25 8.35 1.18 9.72
C LYS A 25 7.91 0.13 8.74
N VAL A 26 8.75 -0.87 8.52
CA VAL A 26 8.43 -2.00 7.66
C VAL A 26 8.78 -3.29 8.40
N HIS A 27 7.84 -4.21 8.41
CA HIS A 27 8.00 -5.56 8.90
C HIS A 27 7.80 -6.55 7.75
N VAL A 28 8.80 -7.38 7.55
CA VAL A 28 8.85 -8.39 6.49
C VAL A 28 8.80 -9.77 7.11
N GLU A 29 7.79 -10.55 6.71
CA GLU A 29 7.70 -11.98 6.99
C GLU A 29 7.99 -12.73 5.68
N ASN A 30 9.27 -13.05 5.45
CA ASN A 30 9.73 -13.79 4.28
C ASN A 30 9.75 -15.31 4.58
N ARG A 31 9.11 -16.12 3.73
CA ARG A 31 9.09 -17.59 3.83
C ARG A 31 9.89 -18.23 2.69
N GLY A 32 11.17 -17.89 2.62
CA GLY A 32 12.07 -18.30 1.53
C GLY A 32 11.62 -17.74 0.19
N ASP A 33 11.92 -18.44 -0.91
CA ASP A 33 11.60 -17.96 -2.26
C ASP A 33 10.17 -18.28 -2.71
N VAL A 34 9.22 -18.37 -1.76
CA VAL A 34 7.84 -18.82 -2.02
C VAL A 34 6.79 -17.76 -1.69
N ALA A 35 6.89 -17.13 -0.53
CA ALA A 35 5.87 -16.20 -0.07
C ALA A 35 6.47 -15.06 0.75
N LEU A 36 5.88 -13.88 0.59
CA LEU A 36 6.28 -12.65 1.26
C LEU A 36 5.03 -11.97 1.84
N LEU A 37 5.05 -11.68 3.13
CA LEU A 37 4.09 -10.77 3.76
C LEU A 37 4.81 -9.50 4.19
N LEU A 38 4.34 -8.37 3.69
CA LEU A 38 4.83 -7.04 4.01
C LEU A 38 3.78 -6.32 4.86
N LYS A 39 4.21 -5.72 5.96
CA LYS A 39 3.41 -4.77 6.75
C LYS A 39 4.23 -3.50 6.92
N GLY A 40 3.65 -2.36 6.56
CA GLY A 40 4.34 -1.08 6.60
C GLY A 40 3.49 0.04 7.17
N GLU A 41 4.16 1.07 7.65
CA GLU A 41 3.57 2.33 8.11
C GLU A 41 4.50 3.46 7.66
N ILE A 42 3.94 4.46 6.99
CA ILE A 42 4.63 5.70 6.61
C ILE A 42 3.90 6.85 7.29
N VAL A 43 4.63 7.64 8.08
CA VAL A 43 4.13 8.86 8.72
C VAL A 43 4.63 10.06 7.93
N PHE A 44 3.75 10.98 7.55
CA PHE A 44 4.08 12.20 6.80
C PHE A 44 4.16 13.43 7.71
N VAL A 45 4.70 14.54 7.20
CA VAL A 45 4.93 15.80 7.94
C VAL A 45 3.67 16.42 8.54
N ASP A 46 2.50 16.15 7.96
CA ASP A 46 1.19 16.57 8.46
C ASP A 46 0.59 15.58 9.47
N GLU A 47 1.39 14.63 9.95
CA GLU A 47 1.01 13.53 10.87
C GLU A 47 -0.04 12.57 10.29
N SER A 48 -0.34 12.67 8.98
CA SER A 48 -1.11 11.64 8.28
C SER A 48 -0.30 10.36 8.13
N GLU A 49 -1.00 9.23 8.00
CA GLU A 49 -0.38 7.91 8.00
C GLU A 49 -0.89 7.04 6.86
N LEU A 50 0.05 6.41 6.15
CA LEU A 50 -0.23 5.34 5.20
C LEU A 50 0.18 3.98 5.81
N HIS A 51 -0.82 3.15 6.09
CA HIS A 51 -0.67 1.78 6.54
C HIS A 51 -0.72 0.83 5.33
N ILE A 52 0.27 -0.05 5.23
CA ILE A 52 0.55 -0.90 4.08
C ILE A 52 0.46 -2.36 4.52
N LYS A 53 -0.28 -3.17 3.76
CA LYS A 53 -0.20 -4.63 3.81
C LYS A 53 -0.14 -5.17 2.40
N GLU A 54 0.81 -6.05 2.13
CA GLU A 54 0.89 -6.78 0.87
C GLU A 54 1.25 -8.24 1.13
N TYR A 55 0.63 -9.14 0.39
CA TYR A 55 0.93 -10.56 0.42
C TYR A 55 1.24 -11.04 -1.00
N PHE A 56 2.40 -11.65 -1.17
CA PHE A 56 2.89 -12.16 -2.43
C PHE A 56 3.16 -13.66 -2.37
N ILE A 57 3.00 -14.31 -3.53
CA ILE A 57 3.59 -15.62 -3.82
C ILE A 57 4.55 -15.48 -4.99
N SER A 58 5.62 -16.28 -5.02
CA SER A 58 6.67 -16.24 -6.05
C SER A 58 6.78 -17.55 -6.83
N ILE A 59 5.65 -18.11 -7.26
CA ILE A 59 5.59 -19.34 -8.05
C ILE A 59 4.56 -19.19 -9.19
N PRO A 60 4.96 -19.23 -10.48
CA PRO A 60 6.33 -19.20 -11.01
C PRO A 60 6.95 -17.80 -11.05
N VAL A 61 6.16 -16.75 -10.80
CA VAL A 61 6.56 -15.34 -10.81
C VAL A 61 6.08 -14.66 -9.53
N LEU A 62 6.64 -13.50 -9.20
CA LEU A 62 6.17 -12.69 -8.07
C LEU A 62 4.80 -12.11 -8.38
N GLN A 63 3.77 -12.56 -7.67
CA GLN A 63 2.40 -12.12 -7.81
C GLN A 63 1.87 -11.61 -6.47
N LYS A 64 1.31 -10.40 -6.48
CA LYS A 64 0.60 -9.82 -5.35
C LYS A 64 -0.81 -10.42 -5.28
N LEU A 65 -1.07 -11.23 -4.27
CA LEU A 65 -2.38 -11.88 -4.08
C LEU A 65 -3.34 -11.03 -3.26
N ALA A 66 -2.82 -10.35 -2.24
CA ALA A 66 -3.65 -9.50 -1.39
C ALA A 66 -2.92 -8.21 -1.05
N TYR A 67 -3.67 -7.13 -0.93
CA TYR A 67 -3.15 -5.85 -0.45
C TYR A 67 -4.21 -5.05 0.30
N SER A 68 -3.73 -4.15 1.15
CA SER A 68 -4.52 -3.09 1.76
C SER A 68 -3.62 -1.88 1.96
N TYR A 69 -3.99 -0.76 1.37
CA TYR A 69 -3.34 0.53 1.56
C TYR A 69 -4.34 1.48 2.21
N HIS A 70 -4.19 1.73 3.50
CA HIS A 70 -5.09 2.56 4.31
C HIS A 70 -4.41 3.89 4.59
N TYR A 71 -4.99 4.98 4.09
CA TYR A 71 -4.51 6.32 4.36
C TYR A 71 -5.48 7.07 5.28
N GLN A 72 -4.97 7.64 6.37
CA GLN A 72 -5.73 8.33 7.39
C GLN A 72 -5.08 9.65 7.80
N ASP A 73 -5.90 10.60 8.26
CA ASP A 73 -5.41 11.87 8.79
C ASP A 73 -4.79 11.72 10.19
N ASN A 74 -4.28 12.82 10.74
CA ASN A 74 -3.69 12.87 12.08
C ASN A 74 -4.68 12.49 13.21
N ASN A 75 -5.99 12.60 12.96
CA ASN A 75 -7.05 12.18 13.86
C ASN A 75 -7.47 10.71 13.66
N LYS A 76 -6.68 9.94 12.88
CA LYS A 76 -6.95 8.53 12.53
C LYS A 76 -8.27 8.33 11.77
N LYS A 77 -8.76 9.38 11.12
CA LYS A 77 -9.94 9.30 10.27
C LYS A 77 -9.52 8.86 8.88
N LEU A 78 -10.17 7.82 8.38
CA LEU A 78 -9.97 7.31 7.03
C LEU A 78 -10.16 8.41 5.98
N ILE A 79 -9.11 8.68 5.20
CA ILE A 79 -9.19 9.52 3.99
C ILE A 79 -9.58 8.63 2.82
N PHE A 80 -8.80 7.56 2.58
CA PHE A 80 -9.15 6.50 1.64
C PHE A 80 -8.49 5.18 2.00
N ARG A 81 -9.04 4.08 1.51
CA ARG A 81 -8.38 2.77 1.53
C ARG A 81 -8.54 2.07 0.19
N PHE A 82 -7.46 1.52 -0.34
CA PHE A 82 -7.52 0.57 -1.46
C PHE A 82 -7.27 -0.82 -0.92
N ASP A 83 -8.12 -1.77 -1.25
CA ASP A 83 -7.89 -3.18 -0.94
C ASP A 83 -8.53 -4.08 -2.00
N ASN A 84 -8.20 -5.37 -1.95
CA ASN A 84 -8.73 -6.38 -2.86
C ASN A 84 -9.39 -7.56 -2.11
N ALA A 85 -10.01 -7.29 -0.97
CA ALA A 85 -10.82 -8.30 -0.29
C ALA A 85 -12.11 -8.57 -1.08
N GLU A 86 -12.48 -9.85 -1.24
CA GLU A 86 -13.69 -10.31 -1.97
C GLU A 86 -14.99 -10.09 -1.17
N HIS A 87 -15.19 -8.89 -0.64
CA HIS A 87 -16.38 -8.54 0.15
C HIS A 87 -17.50 -7.88 -0.66
N TYR A 88 -17.19 -7.34 -1.84
CA TYR A 88 -18.12 -6.52 -2.63
C TYR A 88 -18.26 -7.03 -4.07
N PRO A 89 -19.04 -8.12 -4.27
CA PRO A 89 -19.17 -8.75 -5.58
C PRO A 89 -19.80 -7.85 -6.65
N ASP A 90 -20.61 -6.87 -6.23
CA ASP A 90 -21.31 -5.95 -7.14
C ASP A 90 -20.43 -4.80 -7.66
N VAL A 91 -19.20 -4.66 -7.15
CA VAL A 91 -18.25 -3.67 -7.67
C VAL A 91 -17.72 -4.15 -9.02
N LYS A 92 -17.82 -3.29 -10.05
CA LYS A 92 -17.41 -3.62 -11.43
C LYS A 92 -15.97 -4.14 -11.57
N THR A 93 -15.09 -3.78 -10.65
CA THR A 93 -13.67 -4.14 -10.64
C THR A 93 -13.32 -5.15 -9.56
N ASN A 94 -14.31 -5.89 -9.02
CA ASN A 94 -14.10 -6.91 -8.00
C ASN A 94 -12.91 -7.83 -8.37
N PRO A 95 -11.97 -8.07 -7.45
CA PRO A 95 -12.01 -7.71 -6.03
C PRO A 95 -11.51 -6.29 -5.70
N HIS A 96 -10.94 -5.57 -6.66
CA HIS A 96 -10.29 -4.29 -6.43
C HIS A 96 -11.30 -3.17 -6.21
N HIS A 97 -11.17 -2.46 -5.10
CA HIS A 97 -12.04 -1.34 -4.78
C HIS A 97 -11.35 -0.29 -3.91
N LYS A 98 -11.96 0.90 -3.86
CA LYS A 98 -11.53 2.03 -3.04
C LYS A 98 -12.63 2.41 -2.06
N HIS A 99 -12.31 2.42 -0.77
CA HIS A 99 -13.10 3.04 0.27
C HIS A 99 -12.77 4.53 0.33
N ILE A 100 -13.78 5.38 0.28
CA ILE A 100 -13.63 6.83 0.52
C ILE A 100 -14.87 7.33 1.23
N LYS A 101 -14.68 7.99 2.39
CA LYS A 101 -15.78 8.39 3.28
C LYS A 101 -16.66 7.16 3.62
N SER A 102 -17.91 7.15 3.16
CA SER A 102 -18.86 6.05 3.35
C SER A 102 -19.21 5.33 2.04
N GLN A 103 -18.36 5.47 1.01
CA GLN A 103 -18.58 4.89 -0.31
C GLN A 103 -17.51 3.86 -0.64
N ILE A 104 -17.94 2.87 -1.43
CA ILE A 104 -17.07 1.87 -2.06
C ILE A 104 -17.14 2.13 -3.55
N LEU A 105 -15.99 2.44 -4.15
CA LEU A 105 -15.86 2.78 -5.56
C LEU A 105 -15.05 1.71 -6.29
N PRO A 106 -15.35 1.46 -7.58
CA PRO A 106 -14.47 0.67 -8.43
C PRO A 106 -13.06 1.26 -8.45
N SER A 107 -12.05 0.39 -8.46
CA SER A 107 -10.65 0.74 -8.58
C SER A 107 -9.94 -0.27 -9.47
N LYS A 108 -8.91 0.16 -10.18
CA LYS A 108 -7.93 -0.78 -10.75
C LYS A 108 -7.12 -1.45 -9.63
N ASP A 109 -6.36 -2.49 -9.98
CA ASP A 109 -5.26 -2.96 -9.13
C ASP A 109 -4.27 -1.80 -8.93
N MET A 110 -4.03 -1.47 -7.66
CA MET A 110 -3.19 -0.35 -7.25
C MET A 110 -1.84 -0.87 -6.79
N SER A 111 -0.75 -0.31 -7.31
CA SER A 111 0.57 -0.52 -6.73
C SER A 111 0.82 0.41 -5.55
N LEU A 112 1.68 -0.01 -4.62
CA LEU A 112 2.11 0.83 -3.51
C LEU A 112 2.65 2.18 -3.98
N LYS A 113 3.47 2.20 -5.04
CA LYS A 113 3.99 3.41 -5.67
C LYS A 113 2.89 4.36 -6.17
N ALA A 114 1.84 3.82 -6.80
CA ALA A 114 0.71 4.63 -7.26
C ALA A 114 -0.05 5.26 -6.08
N VAL A 115 -0.22 4.52 -4.98
CA VAL A 115 -0.89 5.02 -3.79
C VAL A 115 -0.05 6.07 -3.06
N ILE A 116 1.25 5.85 -2.91
CA ILE A 116 2.16 6.84 -2.32
C ILE A 116 2.13 8.13 -3.14
N ASN A 117 2.17 8.06 -4.47
CA ASN A 117 2.03 9.25 -5.31
C ASN A 117 0.68 9.97 -5.10
N GLU A 118 -0.41 9.24 -4.87
CA GLU A 118 -1.70 9.85 -4.53
C GLU A 118 -1.63 10.60 -3.19
N VAL A 119 -1.01 10.00 -2.16
CA VAL A 119 -0.79 10.63 -0.85
C VAL A 119 0.09 11.88 -0.98
N LEU A 120 1.22 11.79 -1.70
CA LEU A 120 2.14 12.92 -1.89
C LEU A 120 1.46 14.10 -2.56
N ASN A 121 0.56 13.86 -3.52
CA ASN A 121 -0.23 14.91 -4.15
C ASN A 121 -1.24 15.58 -3.19
N MET A 122 -1.59 14.95 -2.07
CA MET A 122 -2.43 15.55 -1.04
C MET A 122 -1.57 16.30 -0.02
N VAL A 123 -0.50 15.69 0.48
CA VAL A 123 0.42 16.30 1.45
C VAL A 123 1.10 17.55 0.88
N GLY A 124 1.61 17.48 -0.37
CA GLY A 124 2.31 18.60 -1.02
C GLY A 124 1.40 19.75 -1.50
N LYS A 125 0.07 19.64 -1.35
CA LYS A 125 -0.88 20.72 -1.64
C LYS A 125 -1.34 21.48 -0.40
N SER A 126 -0.88 21.07 0.77
CA SER A 126 -1.23 21.69 2.06
C SER A 126 -0.40 22.93 2.39
N GLU A 127 0.37 23.46 1.42
CA GLU A 127 1.13 24.71 1.48
C GLU A 127 0.38 25.89 0.82
#